data_AF-A0A2N0MPH0-F1
#
_entry.id   AF-A0A2N0MPH0-F1
#
_cell.length_a   1.000
_cell.length_b   1.000
_cell.length_c   1.000
_cell.angle_alpha   90.00
_cell.angle_beta   90.00
_cell.angle_gamma   90.00
#
_symmetry.space_group_name_H-M   'P 1'
#
loop_
_entity.id
_entity.type
_entity.pdbx_description
1 polymer ?
#
loop_
_entity_poly.entity_id
_entity_poly.type
_entity_poly.pdbx_seq_one_letter_code
_entity_poly.pdbx_strand_id
1 'polypeptide(L)'
;MDLLKKPGKYLIFALFALGFFLGAYFFFYRDVGGYSPPERAEIAWEQIAPLSASHSQVDDEVPLVQRRMLLVDATHSNDFTKEEIATLISRVVGRGFTVEVIGEAGFLRGFRNMDERRRLALLEEKLRLASSLAVVLPDASYTMAEVDLVEKFVDKGGRLLMVADPTRF
;
A
#
# COMPACT_ATOMS: atom_id res chain seq x y z
N MET A 1 -33.60 25.77 -50.35
CA MET A 1 -33.03 24.41 -50.34
C MET A 1 -33.07 23.91 -48.91
N ASP A 2 -34.05 23.05 -48.66
CA ASP A 2 -34.61 22.75 -47.34
C ASP A 2 -33.94 21.49 -46.76
N LEU A 3 -32.68 21.65 -46.34
CA LEU A 3 -31.83 20.56 -45.82
C LEU A 3 -32.12 20.20 -44.34
N LEU A 4 -33.19 20.76 -43.76
CA LEU A 4 -33.50 20.66 -42.33
C LEU A 4 -34.61 19.65 -41.97
N LYS A 5 -34.77 18.57 -42.73
CA LYS A 5 -35.57 17.40 -42.27
C LYS A 5 -34.69 16.46 -41.46
N LYS A 6 -35.27 15.80 -40.44
CA LYS A 6 -34.61 14.93 -39.43
C LYS A 6 -33.44 14.03 -39.95
N PRO A 7 -33.46 13.40 -41.15
CA PRO A 7 -32.31 12.63 -41.64
C PRO A 7 -31.10 13.48 -42.09
N GLY A 8 -31.29 14.75 -42.46
CA GLY A 8 -30.22 15.63 -42.95
C GLY A 8 -29.22 16.06 -41.88
N LYS A 9 -29.66 16.18 -40.62
CA LYS A 9 -28.79 16.52 -39.48
C LYS A 9 -27.78 15.41 -39.18
N TYR A 10 -28.19 14.15 -39.31
CA TYR A 10 -27.28 13.00 -39.12
C TYR A 10 -26.26 12.90 -40.26
N LEU A 11 -26.65 13.26 -41.48
CA LEU A 11 -25.72 13.30 -42.62
C LEU A 11 -24.62 14.35 -42.41
N ILE A 12 -24.99 15.54 -41.92
CA ILE A 12 -24.02 16.61 -41.60
C ILE A 12 -23.08 16.17 -40.48
N PHE A 13 -23.62 15.53 -39.43
CA PHE A 13 -22.79 15.01 -38.34
C PHE A 13 -21.83 13.91 -38.81
N ALA A 14 -22.29 12.99 -39.67
CA ALA A 14 -21.46 11.94 -40.25
C ALA A 14 -20.35 12.52 -41.14
N LEU A 15 -20.66 13.53 -41.96
CA LEU A 15 -19.67 14.24 -42.79
C LEU A 15 -18.62 14.96 -41.94
N PHE A 16 -19.04 15.60 -40.84
CA PHE A 16 -18.12 16.26 -39.93
C PHE A 16 -17.21 15.26 -39.21
N ALA A 17 -17.77 14.16 -38.70
CA ALA A 17 -16.99 13.11 -38.07
C ALA A 17 -15.98 12.51 -39.06
N LEU A 18 -16.41 12.22 -40.29
CA LEU A 18 -15.53 11.70 -41.34
C LEU A 18 -14.38 12.68 -41.65
N GLY A 19 -14.67 13.98 -41.76
CA GLY A 19 -13.64 15.01 -41.95
C GLY A 19 -12.65 15.10 -40.80
N PHE A 20 -13.12 15.00 -39.55
CA PHE A 20 -12.26 14.97 -38.37
C PHE A 20 -11.33 13.75 -38.36
N PHE A 21 -11.86 12.56 -38.62
CA PHE A 21 -11.04 11.33 -38.67
C PHE A 21 -10.04 11.33 -39.82
N LEU A 22 -10.42 11.85 -40.99
CA LEU A 22 -9.48 12.07 -42.10
C LEU A 22 -8.37 13.05 -41.68
N GLY A 23 -8.71 14.20 -41.10
CA GLY A 23 -7.72 15.17 -40.62
C GLY A 23 -6.75 14.56 -39.59
N ALA A 24 -7.28 13.84 -38.60
CA ALA A 24 -6.47 13.14 -37.60
C ALA A 24 -5.59 12.06 -38.25
N TYR A 25 -6.11 11.29 -39.21
CA TYR A 25 -5.34 10.26 -39.90
C TYR A 25 -4.13 10.86 -40.63
N PHE A 26 -4.34 11.94 -41.38
CA PHE A 26 -3.26 12.61 -42.09
C PHE A 26 -2.25 13.29 -41.16
N PHE A 27 -2.70 13.82 -40.01
CA PHE A 27 -1.82 14.45 -39.04
C PHE A 27 -0.92 13.44 -38.31
N PHE A 28 -1.48 12.32 -37.85
CA PHE A 28 -0.75 11.34 -37.01
C PHE A 28 -0.02 10.24 -37.79
N TYR A 29 -0.53 9.83 -38.95
CA TYR A 29 -0.02 8.63 -39.66
C TYR A 29 0.66 8.92 -40.99
N ARG A 30 0.59 10.16 -41.49
CA ARG A 30 1.13 10.52 -42.80
C ARG A 30 2.17 11.63 -42.72
N ASP A 31 3.03 11.62 -41.70
CA ASP A 31 4.24 12.48 -41.58
C ASP A 31 4.05 14.01 -41.76
N VAL A 32 2.83 14.54 -41.91
CA VAL A 32 2.55 15.97 -42.08
C VAL A 32 2.69 16.70 -40.73
N GLY A 33 2.48 16.01 -39.61
CA GLY A 33 2.49 16.56 -38.26
C GLY A 33 3.87 16.69 -37.60
N GLY A 34 4.97 16.33 -38.29
CA GLY A 34 6.33 16.46 -37.77
C GLY A 34 6.65 15.59 -36.54
N TYR A 35 5.79 14.61 -36.21
CA TYR A 35 6.05 13.67 -35.14
C TYR A 35 7.06 12.62 -35.60
N SER A 36 8.32 12.80 -35.24
CA SER A 36 9.32 11.74 -35.28
C SER A 36 9.28 11.00 -33.94
N PRO A 37 8.86 9.73 -33.89
CA PRO A 37 8.96 8.94 -32.68
C PRO A 37 10.41 8.93 -32.18
N PRO A 38 10.66 9.03 -30.86
CA PRO A 38 12.00 8.86 -30.32
C PRO A 38 12.50 7.44 -30.63
N GLU A 39 13.79 7.32 -30.92
CA GLU A 39 14.44 6.04 -31.19
C GLU A 39 14.23 5.10 -30.00
N ARG A 40 13.75 3.88 -30.26
CA ARG A 40 13.48 2.91 -29.21
C ARG A 40 14.83 2.50 -28.61
N ALA A 41 15.04 2.77 -27.32
CA ALA A 41 16.22 2.30 -26.62
C ALA A 41 16.27 0.76 -26.64
N GLU A 42 17.25 0.20 -27.34
CA GLU A 42 17.54 -1.23 -27.29
C GLU A 42 18.26 -1.53 -25.97
N ILE A 43 17.55 -2.18 -25.04
CA ILE A 43 18.12 -2.63 -23.78
C ILE A 43 18.99 -3.85 -24.10
N ALA A 44 20.30 -3.77 -23.85
CA ALA A 44 21.22 -4.89 -23.99
C ALA A 44 21.00 -5.89 -22.84
N TRP A 45 19.98 -6.74 -22.99
CA TRP A 45 19.58 -7.75 -22.00
C TRP A 45 20.74 -8.68 -21.60
N GLU A 46 21.71 -8.85 -22.49
CA GLU A 46 22.92 -9.65 -22.30
C GLU A 46 23.91 -9.05 -21.29
N GLN A 47 23.79 -7.76 -21.00
CA GLN A 47 24.65 -7.04 -20.05
C GLN A 47 24.07 -7.00 -18.63
N ILE A 48 22.85 -7.51 -18.44
CA ILE A 48 22.22 -7.60 -17.13
C ILE A 48 22.81 -8.82 -16.40
N ALA A 49 23.92 -8.61 -15.71
CA ALA A 49 24.44 -9.62 -14.79
C ALA A 49 23.44 -9.82 -13.63
N PRO A 50 23.10 -11.06 -13.25
CA PRO A 50 22.34 -11.29 -12.04
C PRO A 50 23.16 -10.77 -10.85
N LEU A 51 22.56 -9.87 -10.08
CA LEU A 51 23.10 -9.48 -8.78
C LEU A 51 23.31 -10.74 -7.96
N SER A 52 24.56 -11.11 -7.73
CA SER A 52 24.91 -12.13 -6.74
C SER A 52 24.70 -11.49 -5.37
N ALA A 53 23.44 -11.47 -4.92
CA ALA A 53 23.11 -11.13 -3.55
C ALA A 53 23.66 -12.26 -2.67
N SER A 54 24.83 -12.06 -2.08
CA SER A 54 25.25 -12.83 -0.91
C SER A 54 24.29 -12.48 0.22
N HIS A 55 23.14 -13.15 0.26
CA HIS A 55 22.34 -13.18 1.47
C HIS A 55 23.17 -13.95 2.50
N SER A 56 23.77 -13.24 3.45
CA SER A 56 24.20 -13.87 4.69
C SER A 56 22.99 -14.62 5.23
N GLN A 57 23.07 -15.95 5.28
CA GLN A 57 22.11 -16.75 6.01
C GLN A 57 22.23 -16.30 7.47
N VAL A 58 21.33 -15.41 7.88
CA VAL A 58 21.09 -15.16 9.30
C VAL A 58 20.59 -16.48 9.82
N ASP A 59 21.31 -17.08 10.77
CA ASP A 59 21.02 -18.40 11.34
C ASP A 59 19.50 -18.61 11.50
N ASP A 60 18.96 -19.50 10.68
CA ASP A 60 17.57 -19.98 10.72
C ASP A 60 17.43 -21.07 11.79
N GLU A 61 18.02 -20.88 12.97
CA GLU A 61 17.57 -21.61 14.15
C GLU A 61 16.19 -21.06 14.52
N VAL A 62 15.16 -21.52 13.80
CA VAL A 62 13.76 -21.27 14.13
C VAL A 62 13.49 -22.03 15.43
N PRO A 63 13.32 -21.35 16.58
CA PRO A 63 13.00 -22.05 17.81
C PRO A 63 11.65 -22.75 17.62
N LEU A 64 11.47 -23.91 18.27
CA LEU A 64 10.25 -24.70 18.26
C LEU A 64 9.00 -23.80 18.27
N VAL A 65 8.12 -24.05 17.28
CA VAL A 65 6.82 -23.43 17.03
C VAL A 65 6.07 -23.15 18.33
N GLN A 66 6.30 -21.98 18.93
CA GLN A 66 5.37 -21.41 19.88
C GLN A 66 4.47 -20.51 19.05
N ARG A 67 3.22 -20.94 18.85
CA ARG A 67 2.16 -20.12 18.23
C ARG A 67 1.99 -18.85 19.08
N ARG A 68 2.76 -17.84 18.74
CA ARG A 68 2.83 -16.55 19.41
C ARG A 68 2.21 -15.51 18.48
N MET A 69 1.31 -14.69 19.00
CA MET A 69 0.64 -13.67 18.21
C MET A 69 1.41 -12.35 18.29
N LEU A 70 1.74 -11.79 17.13
CA LEU A 70 2.19 -10.41 16.98
C LEU A 70 0.99 -9.57 16.55
N LEU A 71 0.62 -8.62 17.40
CA LEU A 71 -0.35 -7.60 17.10
C LEU A 71 0.37 -6.40 16.48
N VAL A 72 -0.05 -5.98 15.29
CA VAL A 72 0.44 -4.75 14.65
C VAL A 72 -0.65 -3.70 14.81
N ASP A 73 -0.32 -2.61 15.50
CA ASP A 73 -1.20 -1.48 15.64
C ASP A 73 -1.25 -0.68 14.33
N ALA A 74 -2.47 -0.49 13.85
CA ALA A 74 -2.81 0.33 12.72
C ALA A 74 -4.09 1.16 13.01
N THR A 75 -4.37 1.41 14.30
CA THR A 75 -5.59 2.12 14.75
C THR A 75 -5.37 3.62 14.93
N HIS A 76 -4.13 4.10 14.90
CA HIS A 76 -3.71 5.47 15.17
C HIS A 76 -3.36 6.23 13.88
N SER A 77 -4.17 6.04 12.82
CA SER A 77 -3.93 6.65 11.50
C SER A 77 -2.52 6.38 10.96
N ASN A 78 -1.98 5.19 11.23
CA ASN A 78 -0.56 4.95 11.04
C ASN A 78 -0.12 5.18 9.58
N ASP A 79 0.99 5.90 9.39
CA ASP A 79 1.51 6.28 8.07
C ASP A 79 2.38 5.18 7.45
N PHE A 80 1.80 4.00 7.30
CA PHE A 80 2.39 2.91 6.54
C PHE A 80 1.35 2.14 5.76
N THR A 81 1.83 1.43 4.75
CA THR A 81 1.07 0.51 3.91
C THR A 81 1.44 -0.93 4.26
N LYS A 82 0.52 -1.88 4.05
CA LYS A 82 0.79 -3.30 4.35
C LYS A 82 1.97 -3.82 3.52
N GLU A 83 2.16 -3.26 2.33
CA GLU A 83 3.24 -3.57 1.41
C GLU A 83 4.60 -3.15 1.98
N GLU A 84 4.71 -1.99 2.66
CA GLU A 84 5.96 -1.52 3.29
C GLU A 84 6.43 -2.47 4.41
N ILE A 85 5.50 -3.09 5.14
CA ILE A 85 5.83 -4.04 6.22
C ILE A 85 5.75 -5.51 5.78
N ALA A 86 5.49 -5.79 4.50
CA ALA A 86 5.26 -7.16 4.02
C ALA A 86 6.45 -8.09 4.27
N THR A 87 7.68 -7.60 4.09
CA THR A 87 8.90 -8.36 4.38
C THR A 87 9.03 -8.68 5.86
N LEU A 88 8.71 -7.72 6.75
CA LEU A 88 8.70 -7.95 8.20
C LEU A 88 7.67 -9.02 8.56
N ILE A 89 6.43 -8.89 8.08
CA ILE A 89 5.36 -9.86 8.33
C ILE A 89 5.79 -11.25 7.85
N SER A 90 6.30 -11.37 6.62
CA SER A 90 6.75 -12.64 6.05
C SER A 90 7.82 -13.31 6.92
N ARG A 91 8.79 -12.54 7.42
CA ARG A 91 9.86 -13.04 8.30
C ARG A 91 9.36 -13.41 9.69
N VAL A 92 8.37 -12.71 10.22
CA VAL A 92 7.74 -13.02 11.51
C VAL A 92 6.91 -14.29 11.41
N VAL A 93 6.09 -14.41 10.36
CA VAL A 93 5.31 -15.63 10.08
C VAL A 93 6.20 -16.83 9.83
N GLY A 94 7.31 -16.65 9.08
CA GLY A 94 8.31 -17.69 8.85
C GLY A 94 8.95 -18.22 10.14
N ARG A 95 8.90 -17.46 11.24
CA ARG A 95 9.36 -17.86 12.59
C ARG A 95 8.25 -18.45 13.46
N GLY A 96 7.09 -18.75 12.89
CA GLY A 96 5.98 -19.41 13.60
C GLY A 96 5.05 -18.47 14.38
N PHE A 97 5.17 -17.16 14.17
CA PHE A 97 4.23 -16.19 14.75
C PHE A 97 2.98 -16.04 13.87
N THR A 98 1.82 -15.83 14.49
CA THR A 98 0.62 -15.35 13.81
C THR A 98 0.62 -13.83 13.87
N VAL A 99 0.51 -13.16 12.73
CA VAL A 99 0.45 -11.70 12.67
C VAL A 99 -1.00 -11.25 12.47
N GLU A 100 -1.46 -10.34 13.32
CA GLU A 100 -2.76 -9.69 13.19
C GLU A 100 -2.57 -8.17 13.15
N VAL A 101 -3.10 -7.52 12.12
CA VAL A 101 -3.08 -6.06 11.99
C VAL A 101 -4.44 -5.53 12.42
N ILE A 102 -4.47 -4.68 13.44
CA ILE A 102 -5.71 -4.07 13.95
C ILE A 102 -5.84 -2.64 13.43
N GLY A 103 -6.97 -2.35 12.78
CA GLY A 103 -7.23 -1.04 12.19
C GLY A 103 -8.17 -1.14 11.00
N GLU A 104 -8.78 -0.02 10.63
CA GLU A 104 -9.64 0.07 9.46
C GLU A 104 -8.84 0.58 8.26
N ALA A 105 -8.84 -0.17 7.16
CA ALA A 105 -8.13 0.24 5.94
C ALA A 105 -8.74 1.52 5.36
N GLY A 106 -7.90 2.49 5.01
CA GLY A 106 -8.29 3.73 4.37
C GLY A 106 -8.58 3.58 2.88
N PHE A 107 -9.45 4.46 2.37
CA PHE A 107 -9.84 4.49 0.95
C PHE A 107 -8.72 5.03 0.04
N LEU A 108 -7.84 5.89 0.55
CA LEU A 108 -6.78 6.57 -0.21
C LEU A 108 -5.36 6.11 0.16
N ARG A 109 -5.20 4.86 0.62
CA ARG A 109 -4.01 4.27 1.30
C ARG A 109 -3.97 4.58 2.80
N GLY A 110 -3.15 3.81 3.52
CA GLY A 110 -2.97 3.91 4.97
C GLY A 110 -4.16 3.37 5.78
N PHE A 111 -4.20 3.76 7.06
CA PHE A 111 -5.24 3.37 7.99
C PHE A 111 -6.09 4.57 8.43
N ARG A 112 -7.38 4.34 8.65
CA ARG A 112 -8.29 5.38 9.12
C ARG A 112 -8.21 5.51 10.63
N ASN A 113 -8.34 6.76 11.09
CA ASN A 113 -8.54 7.02 12.51
C ASN A 113 -9.82 6.32 12.99
N MET A 114 -9.72 5.67 14.14
CA MET A 114 -10.83 5.06 14.84
C MET A 114 -11.21 5.91 16.04
N ASP A 115 -12.51 5.92 16.39
CA ASP A 115 -12.98 6.55 17.63
C ASP A 115 -12.20 6.03 18.84
N GLU A 116 -11.79 6.91 19.75
CA GLU A 116 -10.90 6.60 20.88
C GLU A 116 -11.45 5.47 21.75
N ARG A 117 -12.76 5.46 22.02
CA ARG A 117 -13.37 4.41 22.87
C ARG A 117 -13.34 3.06 22.18
N ARG A 118 -13.60 3.04 20.87
CA ARG A 118 -13.57 1.81 20.07
C ARG A 118 -12.14 1.30 19.92
N ARG A 119 -11.17 2.20 19.75
CA ARG A 119 -9.73 1.90 19.68
C ARG A 119 -9.24 1.27 20.97
N LEU A 120 -9.53 1.88 22.13
CA LEU A 120 -9.18 1.34 23.44
C LEU A 120 -9.79 -0.05 23.68
N ALA A 121 -11.09 -0.22 23.39
CA ALA A 121 -11.77 -1.51 23.58
C ALA A 121 -11.16 -2.62 22.69
N LEU A 122 -10.88 -2.31 21.43
CA LEU A 122 -10.24 -3.22 20.49
C LEU A 122 -8.82 -3.59 20.94
N LEU A 123 -8.03 -2.59 21.37
CA LEU A 123 -6.67 -2.80 21.86
C LEU A 123 -6.68 -3.70 23.11
N GLU A 124 -7.61 -3.48 24.04
CA GLU A 124 -7.74 -4.33 25.25
C GLU A 124 -8.09 -5.78 24.90
N GLU A 125 -9.05 -5.99 24.00
CA GLU A 125 -9.44 -7.34 23.58
C GLU A 125 -8.26 -8.08 22.94
N LYS A 126 -7.54 -7.40 22.05
CA LYS A 126 -6.50 -8.00 21.21
C LYS A 126 -5.20 -8.24 21.97
N LEU A 127 -4.82 -7.35 22.88
CA LEU A 127 -3.63 -7.52 23.72
C LEU A 127 -3.72 -8.72 24.67
N ARG A 128 -4.92 -9.19 25.02
CA ARG A 128 -5.09 -10.41 25.84
C ARG A 128 -4.66 -11.68 25.11
N LEU A 129 -4.75 -11.69 23.79
CA LEU A 129 -4.39 -12.82 22.92
C LEU A 129 -2.98 -12.67 22.33
N ALA A 130 -2.49 -11.43 22.26
CA ALA A 130 -1.18 -11.10 21.74
C ALA A 130 -0.07 -11.49 22.73
N SER A 131 1.07 -11.87 22.18
CA SER A 131 2.34 -12.04 22.93
C SER A 131 3.31 -10.90 22.67
N SER A 132 3.07 -10.14 21.60
CA SER A 132 3.90 -9.01 21.19
C SER A 132 3.02 -7.95 20.52
N LEU A 133 3.36 -6.68 20.72
CA LEU A 133 2.75 -5.52 20.09
C LEU A 133 3.81 -4.79 19.26
N ALA A 134 3.49 -4.46 18.01
CA ALA A 134 4.27 -3.58 17.16
C ALA A 134 3.47 -2.31 16.89
N VAL A 135 4.04 -1.16 17.27
CA VAL A 135 3.53 0.17 16.97
C VAL A 135 4.40 0.75 15.88
N VAL A 136 3.84 0.95 14.69
CA VAL A 136 4.58 1.39 13.50
C VAL A 136 4.01 2.69 13.01
N LEU A 137 4.82 3.75 12.97
CA LEU A 137 4.47 5.08 12.45
C LEU A 137 3.08 5.58 12.91
N PRO A 138 2.80 5.64 14.23
CA PRO A 138 1.54 6.19 14.71
C PRO A 138 1.50 7.70 14.43
N ASP A 139 0.41 8.15 13.80
CA ASP A 139 0.17 9.58 13.53
C ASP A 139 -0.69 10.20 14.63
N ALA A 140 -1.70 9.47 15.11
CA ALA A 140 -2.51 9.87 16.25
C ALA A 140 -1.84 9.53 17.60
N SER A 141 -2.01 10.42 18.57
CA SER A 141 -1.49 10.20 19.93
C SER A 141 -2.28 9.12 20.68
N TYR A 142 -1.57 8.32 21.48
CA TYR A 142 -2.17 7.40 22.44
C TYR A 142 -2.76 8.19 23.62
N THR A 143 -3.92 7.75 24.10
CA THR A 143 -4.52 8.27 25.34
C THR A 143 -3.84 7.65 26.56
N MET A 144 -3.95 8.28 27.73
CA MET A 144 -3.40 7.73 28.97
C MET A 144 -3.96 6.35 29.31
N ALA A 145 -5.23 6.10 29.04
CA ALA A 145 -5.84 4.78 29.27
C ALA A 145 -5.19 3.67 28.40
N GLU A 146 -4.76 4.01 27.19
CA GLU A 146 -4.10 3.06 26.28
C GLU A 146 -2.64 2.87 26.66
N VAL A 147 -1.96 3.93 27.11
CA VAL A 147 -0.61 3.82 27.68
C VAL A 147 -0.63 2.89 28.89
N ASP A 148 -1.54 3.11 29.85
CA ASP A 148 -1.71 2.24 31.02
C ASP A 148 -1.94 0.76 30.63
N LEU A 149 -2.68 0.54 29.54
CA LEU A 149 -2.96 -0.80 29.03
C LEU A 149 -1.71 -1.45 28.43
N VAL A 150 -0.93 -0.69 27.65
CA VAL A 150 0.34 -1.16 27.06
C VAL A 150 1.38 -1.41 28.14
N GLU A 151 1.49 -0.56 29.16
CA GLU A 151 2.36 -0.77 30.32
C GLU A 151 2.01 -2.08 31.04
N LYS A 152 0.73 -2.28 31.37
CA LYS A 152 0.26 -3.54 31.99
C LYS A 152 0.53 -4.77 31.12
N PHE A 153 0.51 -4.62 29.80
CA PHE A 153 0.84 -5.71 28.87
C PHE A 153 2.33 -6.06 28.94
N VAL A 154 3.20 -5.04 28.95
CA VAL A 154 4.65 -5.23 29.08
C VAL A 154 5.02 -5.81 30.45
N ASP A 155 4.38 -5.34 31.53
CA ASP A 155 4.58 -5.85 32.89
C ASP A 155 4.24 -7.34 33.03
N LYS A 156 3.28 -7.84 32.23
CA LYS A 156 2.90 -9.26 32.16
C LYS A 156 3.86 -10.10 31.30
N GLY A 157 4.93 -9.51 30.78
CA GLY A 157 5.92 -10.16 29.92
C GLY A 157 5.63 -10.05 28.42
N GLY A 158 4.67 -9.21 28.02
CA GLY A 158 4.46 -8.85 26.62
C GLY A 158 5.65 -8.10 26.04
N ARG A 159 5.91 -8.26 24.75
CA ARG A 159 7.01 -7.54 24.06
C ARG A 159 6.49 -6.39 23.24
N LEU A 160 7.15 -5.25 23.31
CA LEU A 160 6.79 -4.05 22.55
C LEU A 160 7.90 -3.71 21.55
N LEU A 161 7.51 -3.52 20.29
CA LEU A 161 8.33 -2.93 19.24
C LEU A 161 7.73 -1.58 18.85
N MET A 162 8.54 -0.54 18.83
CA MET A 162 8.13 0.78 18.36
C MET A 162 9.01 1.18 17.18
N VAL A 163 8.38 1.60 16.09
CA VAL A 163 9.04 2.09 14.88
C VAL A 163 8.47 3.48 14.58
N ALA A 164 9.34 4.48 14.59
CA ALA A 164 9.01 5.87 14.27
C ALA A 164 9.94 6.37 13.16
N ASP A 165 9.44 7.23 12.28
CA ASP A 165 10.22 7.90 11.24
C ASP A 165 9.99 9.42 11.41
N PRO A 166 11.03 10.18 11.82
CA PRO A 166 10.90 11.63 12.03
C PRO A 166 10.80 12.42 10.72
N THR A 167 10.81 11.78 9.55
CA THR A 167 10.64 12.45 8.26
C THR A 167 9.20 12.36 7.73
N ARG A 168 8.33 11.62 8.42
CA ARG A 168 6.93 11.41 8.07
C ARG A 168 6.05 11.93 9.22
N PHE A 169 5.58 13.17 9.04
CA PHE A 169 4.65 13.89 9.93
C PHE A 169 3.61 14.64 9.08
#